data_AF-G2FI42-F1
#
_entry.id   AF-G2FI42-F1
#
_cell.length_a   1.000
_cell.length_b   1.000
_cell.length_c   1.000
_cell.angle_alpha   90.00
_cell.angle_beta   90.00
_cell.angle_gamma   90.00
#
_symmetry.space_group_name_H-M   'P 1'
#
loop_
_entity.id
_entity.type
_entity.pdbx_description
1 polymer ?
#
loop_
_entity_poly.entity_id
_entity_poly.type
_entity_poly.pdbx_seq_one_letter_code
_entity_poly.pdbx_strand_id
1 'polypeptide(L)'
;MAAYMDIPPNQMIRLAQLGMEEDLLNCEAIWLCVSCLTCNTRCPKGVRIAELIESLRQVKLRARQDHLQVDKISAEDLRAIPPIALIGSMRKFTS
;
A
#
# COMPACT_ATOMS: atom_id res chain seq x y z
N MET A 1 12.80 -3.72 5.03
CA MET A 1 11.73 -2.95 4.37
C MET A 1 11.92 -1.45 4.53
N ALA A 2 12.04 -0.91 5.75
CA ALA A 2 12.15 0.54 5.95
C ALA A 2 13.28 1.23 5.15
N ALA A 3 14.43 0.56 4.96
CA ALA A 3 15.53 1.09 4.16
C ALA A 3 15.24 1.22 2.64
N TYR A 4 14.19 0.56 2.14
CA TYR A 4 13.78 0.62 0.73
C TYR A 4 12.57 1.54 0.52
N MET A 5 11.99 2.09 1.60
CA MET A 5 10.87 3.03 1.53
C MET A 5 11.42 4.43 1.29
N ASP A 6 10.85 5.13 0.31
CA ASP A 6 11.09 6.55 0.04
C ASP A 6 10.71 7.42 1.26
N ILE A 7 9.59 7.09 1.92
CA ILE A 7 9.16 7.71 3.18
C ILE A 7 9.06 6.65 4.27
N PRO A 8 9.93 6.65 5.29
CA PRO A 8 9.86 5.67 6.37
C PRO A 8 8.65 5.93 7.30
N PRO A 9 8.17 4.92 8.04
CA PRO A 9 6.88 5.01 8.73
C PRO A 9 6.77 6.12 9.79
N ASN A 10 7.87 6.47 10.46
CA ASN A 10 7.90 7.58 11.42
C ASN A 10 7.68 8.93 10.74
N GLN A 11 8.19 9.11 9.52
CA GLN A 11 7.96 10.31 8.71
C GLN A 11 6.54 10.32 8.14
N MET A 12 6.01 9.19 7.71
CA MET A 12 4.62 9.07 7.26
C MET A 12 3.63 9.56 8.35
N ILE A 13 3.83 9.12 9.60
CA ILE A 13 3.03 9.58 10.75
C ILE A 13 3.14 11.10 10.91
N ARG A 14 4.34 11.66 10.76
CA ARG A 14 4.55 13.11 10.91
C ARG A 14 3.89 13.91 9.79
N LEU A 15 4.00 13.46 8.54
CA LEU A 15 3.34 14.09 7.39
C LEU A 15 1.82 14.07 7.56
N ALA A 16 1.26 12.95 8.02
CA ALA A 16 -0.16 12.84 8.34
C ALA A 16 -0.60 13.86 9.40
N GLN A 17 0.17 14.04 10.48
CA GLN A 17 -0.10 15.05 11.51
C GLN A 17 -0.03 16.49 10.99
N LEU A 18 0.82 16.74 10.00
CA LEU A 18 1.01 18.05 9.40
C LEU A 18 -0.01 18.35 8.28
N GLY A 19 -0.88 17.40 7.95
CA GLY A 19 -1.85 17.55 6.85
C GLY A 19 -1.22 17.53 5.46
N MET A 20 -0.01 16.98 5.31
CA MET A 20 0.70 16.87 4.03
C MET A 20 0.19 15.66 3.24
N GLU A 21 -1.08 15.71 2.83
CA GLU A 21 -1.78 14.59 2.21
C GLU A 21 -1.20 14.19 0.85
N GLU A 22 -0.88 15.16 -0.01
CA GLU A 22 -0.36 14.89 -1.35
C GLU A 22 0.96 14.11 -1.32
N ASP A 23 1.91 14.52 -0.47
CA ASP A 23 3.19 13.83 -0.29
C ASP A 23 2.98 12.41 0.24
N LEU A 24 2.02 12.24 1.14
CA LEU A 24 1.76 10.96 1.79
C LEU A 24 1.05 9.96 0.87
N LEU A 25 0.10 10.42 0.05
CA LEU A 25 -0.67 9.57 -0.86
C LEU A 25 0.04 9.28 -2.18
N ASN A 26 1.05 10.07 -2.54
CA ASN A 26 1.85 9.87 -3.76
C ASN A 26 3.19 9.15 -3.52
N CYS A 27 3.51 8.78 -2.27
CA CYS A 27 4.73 8.03 -1.96
C CYS A 27 4.64 6.55 -2.38
N GLU A 28 5.80 5.94 -2.66
CA GLU A 28 5.90 4.52 -3.02
C GLU A 28 5.82 3.59 -1.79
N ALA A 29 6.13 4.12 -0.59
CA ALA A 29 6.16 3.36 0.65
C ALA A 29 4.85 2.60 0.96
N ILE A 30 3.68 3.16 0.58
CA ILE A 30 2.38 2.51 0.79
C ILE A 30 2.26 1.19 0.00
N TRP A 31 2.93 1.10 -1.14
CA TRP A 31 2.94 -0.08 -2.02
C TRP A 31 4.05 -1.08 -1.66
N LEU A 32 5.11 -0.65 -0.97
CA LEU A 32 6.18 -1.55 -0.51
C LEU A 32 5.79 -2.37 0.73
N CYS A 33 4.75 -1.97 1.45
CA CYS A 33 4.28 -2.73 2.60
C CYS A 33 3.77 -4.13 2.18
N VAL A 34 4.22 -5.15 2.91
CA VAL A 34 3.83 -6.56 2.73
C VAL A 34 2.96 -7.08 3.88
N SER A 35 2.45 -6.17 4.72
CA SER A 35 1.54 -6.48 5.82
C SER A 35 2.05 -7.56 6.78
N CYS A 36 3.38 -7.61 7.02
CA CYS A 36 4.01 -8.58 7.92
C CYS A 36 3.91 -8.21 9.41
N LEU A 37 3.37 -7.03 9.75
CA LEU A 37 3.16 -6.54 11.11
C LEU A 37 4.42 -6.35 11.98
N THR A 38 5.62 -6.59 11.46
CA THR A 38 6.89 -6.42 12.19
C THR A 38 7.11 -5.00 12.72
N CYS A 39 6.62 -3.98 12.01
CA CYS A 39 6.71 -2.60 12.47
C CYS A 39 5.87 -2.34 13.74
N ASN A 40 4.74 -3.02 13.90
CA ASN A 40 3.88 -2.88 15.07
C ASN A 40 4.58 -3.43 16.32
N THR A 41 5.17 -4.62 16.22
CA THR A 41 5.84 -5.28 17.35
C THR A 41 7.11 -4.55 17.78
N ARG A 42 7.76 -3.83 16.85
CA ARG A 42 8.98 -3.04 17.14
C ARG A 42 8.69 -1.63 17.66
N CYS A 43 7.47 -1.13 17.55
CA CYS A 43 7.17 0.25 17.90
C CYS A 43 7.17 0.43 19.44
N PRO A 44 8.11 1.23 20.01
CA PRO A 44 8.15 1.45 21.46
C PRO A 44 6.96 2.28 21.97
N LYS A 45 6.20 2.91 21.07
CA LYS A 45 5.01 3.71 21.38
C LYS A 45 3.69 2.94 21.16
N GLY A 46 3.75 1.67 20.76
CA GLY A 46 2.55 0.86 20.50
C GLY A 46 1.72 1.31 19.29
N VAL A 47 2.33 2.01 18.33
CA VAL A 47 1.62 2.47 17.13
C VAL A 47 1.36 1.29 16.19
N ARG A 48 0.13 1.22 15.69
CA ARG A 48 -0.34 0.28 14.66
C ARG A 48 0.07 0.75 13.26
N ILE A 49 1.38 0.70 13.01
CA ILE A 49 2.02 1.25 11.81
C ILE A 49 1.56 0.52 10.54
N ALA A 50 1.45 -0.81 10.56
CA ALA A 50 1.04 -1.57 9.39
C ALA A 50 -0.38 -1.18 8.92
N GLU A 51 -1.29 -1.00 9.87
CA GLU A 51 -2.67 -0.57 9.64
C GLU A 51 -2.74 0.88 9.18
N LEU A 52 -1.86 1.75 9.70
CA LEU A 52 -1.74 3.11 9.19
C LEU A 52 -1.33 3.10 7.72
N ILE A 53 -0.30 2.34 7.34
CA ILE A 53 0.14 2.27 5.94
C ILE A 53 -0.97 1.68 5.05
N GLU A 54 -1.66 0.65 5.52
CA GLU A 54 -2.82 0.08 4.82
C GLU A 54 -3.93 1.11 4.64
N SER A 55 -4.25 1.90 5.67
CA SER A 55 -5.29 2.94 5.58
C SER A 55 -4.96 3.99 4.53
N LEU A 56 -3.69 4.41 4.40
CA LEU A 56 -3.25 5.35 3.37
C LEU A 56 -3.42 4.77 1.97
N ARG A 57 -3.07 3.49 1.79
CA ARG A 57 -3.31 2.78 0.52
C ARG A 57 -4.81 2.73 0.19
N GLN A 58 -5.66 2.43 1.18
CA GLN A 58 -7.10 2.38 0.99
C GLN A 58 -7.69 3.75 0.64
N VAL A 59 -7.18 4.85 1.21
CA VAL A 59 -7.58 6.21 0.81
C VAL A 59 -7.26 6.46 -0.67
N LYS A 60 -6.04 6.10 -1.11
CA LYS A 60 -5.62 6.24 -2.51
C LYS A 60 -6.48 5.40 -3.47
N LEU A 61 -6.72 4.12 -3.13
CA LEU A 61 -7.54 3.21 -3.93
C LEU A 61 -8.99 3.68 -4.05
N ARG A 62 -9.61 4.16 -2.96
CA ARG A 62 -10.98 4.69 -2.98
C ARG A 62 -11.18 5.90 -3.89
N ALA A 63 -10.11 6.63 -4.22
CA ALA A 63 -10.13 7.67 -5.23
C ALA A 63 -10.23 7.12 -6.68
N ARG A 64 -10.48 5.81 -6.85
CA ARG A 64 -10.47 5.05 -8.12
C ARG A 64 -9.13 5.14 -8.86
N GLN A 65 -8.05 5.24 -8.11
CA GLN A 65 -6.68 5.18 -8.63
C GLN A 65 -6.14 3.76 -8.43
N ASP A 66 -6.79 2.80 -9.07
CA ASP A 66 -6.35 1.41 -9.06
C ASP A 66 -5.03 1.28 -9.83
N HIS A 67 -4.07 0.60 -9.21
CA HIS A 67 -2.79 0.26 -9.84
C HIS A 67 -2.93 -0.90 -10.83
N LEU A 68 -3.96 -1.74 -10.66
CA LEU A 68 -4.31 -2.84 -11.57
C LEU A 68 -5.74 -2.65 -12.09
N GLN A 69 -5.87 -2.52 -13.41
CA GLN A 69 -7.15 -2.43 -14.11
C GLN A 69 -7.53 -3.79 -14.69
N VAL A 70 -8.32 -4.54 -13.91
CA VAL A 70 -8.70 -5.94 -14.23
C VAL A 70 -9.53 -6.02 -15.51
N ASP A 71 -10.33 -4.99 -15.78
CA ASP A 71 -11.17 -4.84 -16.97
C ASP A 71 -10.37 -4.72 -18.27
N LYS A 72 -9.07 -4.39 -18.18
CA LYS A 72 -8.19 -4.21 -19.34
C LYS A 72 -7.28 -5.40 -19.63
N ILE A 73 -7.39 -6.48 -18.86
CA ILE A 73 -6.58 -7.68 -19.07
C ILE A 73 -7.13 -8.45 -20.27
N SER A 74 -6.26 -8.80 -21.23
CA SER A 74 -6.69 -9.55 -22.42
C SER A 74 -7.09 -10.99 -22.06
N ALA A 75 -7.95 -11.60 -22.88
CA ALA A 75 -8.36 -12.99 -22.67
C ALA A 75 -7.21 -14.00 -22.80
N GLU A 76 -6.13 -13.61 -23.48
CA GLU A 76 -4.90 -14.40 -23.60
C GLU A 76 -4.09 -14.31 -22.30
N ASP A 77 -3.85 -13.08 -21.81
CA ASP A 77 -3.13 -12.84 -20.56
C ASP A 77 -3.83 -13.48 -19.36
N LEU A 78 -5.16 -13.39 -19.29
CA LEU A 78 -5.97 -14.01 -18.24
C LEU A 78 -5.78 -15.53 -18.15
N ARG A 79 -5.47 -16.21 -19.26
CA ARG A 79 -5.20 -17.66 -19.26
C ARG A 79 -3.77 -17.98 -18.82
N ALA A 80 -2.83 -17.07 -19.10
CA ALA A 80 -1.42 -17.25 -18.75
C ALA A 80 -1.12 -16.88 -17.28
N ILE A 81 -1.88 -15.94 -16.70
CA ILE A 81 -1.68 -15.47 -15.33
C ILE A 81 -2.11 -16.55 -14.32
N PRO A 82 -1.24 -16.95 -13.38
CA PRO A 82 -1.62 -17.82 -12.28
C PRO A 82 -2.73 -17.17 -11.42
N PRO A 83 -3.80 -17.89 -11.03
CA PRO A 83 -4.88 -17.33 -10.23
C PRO A 83 -4.40 -16.63 -8.94
N ILE A 84 -3.34 -17.16 -8.30
CA ILE A 84 -2.76 -16.57 -7.10
C ILE A 84 -2.12 -15.20 -7.34
N ALA A 85 -1.55 -14.96 -8.53
CA ALA A 85 -0.99 -13.67 -8.89
C ALA A 85 -2.10 -12.63 -9.10
N LEU A 86 -3.21 -13.04 -9.71
CA LEU A 86 -4.38 -12.17 -9.88
C LEU A 86 -5.00 -11.81 -8.52
N ILE A 87 -5.30 -12.80 -7.67
CA ILE A 87 -5.89 -12.58 -6.34
C ILE A 87 -4.96 -11.73 -5.46
N GLY A 88 -3.66 -12.03 -5.46
CA GLY A 88 -2.66 -11.26 -4.70
C GLY A 88 -2.59 -9.80 -5.16
N SER A 89 -2.64 -9.58 -6.47
CA SER A 89 -2.61 -8.23 -7.04
C SER A 89 -3.90 -7.48 -6.75
N MET A 90 -5.07 -8.10 -6.93
CA MET A 90 -6.37 -7.47 -6.63
C MET A 90 -6.48 -7.04 -5.17
N ARG A 91 -5.98 -7.86 -4.23
CA ARG A 91 -5.99 -7.52 -2.80
C ARG A 91 -5.16 -6.26 -2.49
N LYS A 92 -4.15 -5.96 -3.30
CA LYS A 92 -3.18 -4.91 -3.02
C LYS A 92 -3.39 -3.64 -3.86
N PHE A 93 -3.81 -3.80 -5.12
CA PHE A 93 -3.74 -2.77 -6.15
C PHE A 93 -5.09 -2.32 -6.69
N THR A 94 -6.19 -2.85 -6.15
CA THR A 94 -7.55 -2.56 -6.62
C THR A 94 -8.46 -2.18 -5.45
N SER A 95 -9.38 -1.24 -5.69
CA SER A 95 -10.38 -0.74 -4.73
C SER A 95 -11.62 -1.61 -4.56
#